data_AF-A0A3B8MMS3-F1
#
_entry.id   AF-A0A3B8MMS3-F1
#
_cell.length_a   1.000
_cell.length_b   1.000
_cell.length_c   1.000
_cell.angle_alpha   90.00
_cell.angle_beta   90.00
_cell.angle_gamma   90.00
#
_symmetry.space_group_name_H-M   'P 1'
#
loop_
_entity.id
_entity.type
_entity.pdbx_description
1 polymer ?
#
loop_
_entity_poly.entity_id
_entity_poly.type
_entity_poly.pdbx_seq_one_letter_code
_entity_poly.pdbx_strand_id
1 'polypeptide(L)'
;MEHHGAGIIDDISSHSPPCPLCPLCPLWFLAFGFVMNEQVPFAIMSDREKYLFDLQGFIVIQGMLTPDEVKALNEGLDANHDKRLDDGNRGASGAMAGDHPRGLYTGMLTWDKPWCQPFRDLLTHKKIIPYLNTLLGRGWKLDHNPFIYTASKGTEGLNLHGHGMVNLSGSRFYAYQNGRMRCGLINCQYQLADVNPGDG
;
A
#
# COMPACT_ATOMS: atom_id res chain seq x y z
N MET A 1 -9.93 45.34 16.14
CA MET A 1 -9.59 46.65 15.56
C MET A 1 -8.60 46.38 14.45
N GLU A 2 -9.03 46.61 13.22
CA GLU A 2 -8.23 46.48 12.01
C GLU A 2 -7.04 47.45 12.04
N HIS A 3 -5.91 47.05 11.45
CA HIS A 3 -5.10 47.94 10.60
C HIS A 3 -4.16 47.12 9.70
N HIS A 4 -4.04 47.62 8.47
CA HIS A 4 -3.38 47.09 7.27
C HIS A 4 -1.84 47.08 7.32
N GLY A 5 -1.23 46.35 6.38
CA GLY A 5 0.13 46.63 5.91
C GLY A 5 0.65 45.60 4.89
N ALA A 6 0.43 45.86 3.60
CA ALA A 6 1.13 45.21 2.49
C ALA A 6 2.51 45.87 2.28
N GLY A 7 3.52 45.10 1.84
CA GLY A 7 4.83 45.62 1.45
C GLY A 7 5.64 44.60 0.65
N ILE A 8 5.67 44.79 -0.68
CA ILE A 8 6.59 44.20 -1.65
C ILE A 8 7.92 44.94 -1.55
N ILE A 9 9.08 44.26 -1.56
CA ILE A 9 10.34 44.82 -2.07
C ILE A 9 11.14 43.72 -2.80
N ASP A 10 11.57 44.11 -4.00
CA ASP A 10 12.25 43.38 -5.06
C ASP A 10 13.72 42.98 -4.80
N ASP A 11 14.13 42.10 -5.71
CA ASP A 11 15.45 41.61 -6.09
C ASP A 11 16.53 42.69 -6.29
N ILE A 12 17.75 42.44 -5.80
CA ILE A 12 18.99 43.10 -6.27
C ILE A 12 20.07 42.03 -6.42
N SER A 13 20.34 41.66 -7.68
CA SER A 13 21.59 41.04 -8.08
C SER A 13 22.66 42.12 -8.35
N SER A 14 23.86 41.98 -7.80
CA SER A 14 25.06 42.63 -8.36
C SER A 14 26.30 41.76 -8.18
N HIS A 15 26.95 41.45 -9.30
CA HIS A 15 28.22 40.73 -9.40
C HIS A 15 29.40 41.60 -8.96
N SER A 16 30.38 41.00 -8.26
CA SER A 16 31.72 41.55 -8.01
C SER A 16 32.79 40.48 -8.29
N PRO A 17 33.96 40.83 -8.87
CA PRO A 17 35.03 39.88 -9.22
C PRO A 17 35.89 39.46 -7.99
N PRO A 18 36.65 38.34 -8.07
CA PRO A 18 37.39 37.83 -6.92
C PRO A 18 38.63 38.67 -6.60
N CYS A 19 38.83 38.97 -5.32
CA CYS A 19 40.02 39.63 -4.80
C CYS A 19 41.11 38.58 -4.50
N PRO A 20 42.32 38.67 -5.09
CA PRO A 20 43.47 37.89 -4.65
C PRO A 20 44.11 38.64 -3.47
N LEU A 21 44.42 37.92 -2.38
CA LEU A 21 45.11 38.39 -1.17
C LEU A 21 44.17 38.90 -0.04
N CYS A 22 43.57 37.98 0.71
CA CYS A 22 43.21 38.23 2.12
C CYS A 22 43.16 36.89 2.91
N PRO A 23 44.00 36.66 3.94
CA PRO A 23 44.03 35.40 4.68
C PRO A 23 42.98 35.32 5.82
N LEU A 24 41.95 36.17 5.81
CA LEU A 24 40.91 36.21 6.85
C LEU A 24 39.52 36.28 6.20
N CYS A 25 39.15 35.23 5.46
CA CYS A 25 37.77 35.04 5.05
C CYS A 25 37.06 34.26 6.17
N PRO A 26 36.09 34.85 6.91
CA PRO A 26 35.25 34.05 7.77
C PRO A 26 34.49 33.08 6.87
N LEU A 27 34.73 31.78 7.06
CA LEU A 27 33.93 30.72 6.46
C LEU A 27 32.51 30.85 6.99
N TRP A 28 31.69 31.64 6.29
CA TRP A 28 30.25 31.60 6.43
C TRP A 28 29.79 30.25 5.88
N PHE A 29 29.70 29.26 6.77
CA PHE A 29 28.97 28.03 6.49
C PHE A 29 27.50 28.41 6.34
N LEU A 30 27.04 28.58 5.09
CA LEU A 30 25.63 28.56 4.80
C LEU A 30 25.17 27.11 4.97
N ALA A 31 24.73 26.76 6.17
CA ALA A 31 24.03 25.50 6.39
C ALA A 31 22.66 25.62 5.70
N PHE A 32 22.54 25.06 4.49
CA PHE A 32 21.23 24.75 3.92
C PHE A 32 20.63 23.63 4.76
N GLY A 33 19.95 24.01 5.84
CA GLY A 33 19.04 23.13 6.54
C GLY A 33 17.87 22.83 5.60
N PHE A 34 17.92 21.72 4.88
CA PHE A 34 16.69 21.15 4.35
C PHE A 34 15.85 20.76 5.56
N VAL A 35 14.71 21.44 5.75
CA VAL A 35 13.67 20.96 6.65
C VAL A 35 13.15 19.64 6.04
N MET A 36 13.73 18.53 6.49
CA MET A 36 13.30 17.22 6.06
C MET A 36 11.92 16.93 6.65
N ASN A 37 10.97 16.78 5.74
CA ASN A 37 9.64 16.20 5.92
C ASN A 37 8.78 16.96 6.93
N GLU A 38 8.22 18.08 6.46
CA GLU A 38 6.96 18.59 7.02
C GLU A 38 6.00 17.40 7.11
N GLN A 39 5.71 16.95 8.34
CA GLN A 39 4.76 15.88 8.58
C GLN A 39 3.38 16.45 8.26
N VAL A 40 3.03 16.45 6.98
CA VAL A 40 1.69 16.82 6.56
C VAL A 40 0.74 15.87 7.30
N PRO A 41 -0.18 16.38 8.13
CA PRO A 41 -1.07 15.53 8.89
C PRO A 41 -1.93 14.73 7.92
N PHE A 42 -1.78 13.40 7.94
CA PHE A 42 -2.62 12.46 7.22
C PHE A 42 -3.14 11.42 8.21
N ALA A 43 -4.30 10.83 7.91
CA ALA A 43 -4.85 9.75 8.72
C ALA A 43 -3.85 8.59 8.80
N ILE A 44 -3.63 8.04 9.99
CA ILE A 44 -2.69 6.95 10.30
C ILE A 44 -3.37 5.85 11.12
N MET A 45 -2.73 4.69 11.19
CA MET A 45 -3.15 3.62 12.10
C MET A 45 -3.13 4.11 13.55
N SER A 46 -4.08 3.61 14.33
CA SER A 46 -4.07 3.73 15.79
C SER A 46 -2.91 2.94 16.42
N ASP A 47 -2.56 3.25 17.66
CA ASP A 47 -1.45 2.56 18.34
C ASP A 47 -1.77 1.09 18.62
N ARG A 48 -3.05 0.75 18.83
CA ARG A 48 -3.50 -0.64 18.93
C ARG A 48 -3.27 -1.41 17.62
N GLU A 49 -3.59 -0.80 16.49
CA GLU A 49 -3.38 -1.44 15.18
C GLU A 49 -1.89 -1.61 14.87
N LYS A 50 -1.06 -0.61 15.20
CA LYS A 50 0.40 -0.71 15.07
C LYS A 50 0.96 -1.85 15.92
N TYR A 51 0.54 -1.92 17.19
CA TYR A 51 0.95 -2.98 18.11
C TYR A 51 0.58 -4.37 17.60
N LEU A 52 -0.66 -4.57 17.15
CA LEU A 52 -1.10 -5.86 16.62
C LEU A 52 -0.31 -6.25 15.37
N PHE A 53 -0.10 -5.31 14.44
CA PHE A 53 0.65 -5.58 13.22
C PHE A 53 2.13 -5.90 13.52
N ASP A 54 2.78 -5.16 14.43
CA ASP A 54 4.17 -5.41 14.86
C ASP A 54 4.32 -6.81 15.47
N LEU A 55 3.34 -7.24 16.28
CA LEU A 55 3.38 -8.53 16.95
C LEU A 55 3.24 -9.74 16.00
N GLN A 56 2.34 -9.66 15.01
CA GLN A 56 1.93 -10.84 14.23
C GLN A 56 2.17 -10.72 12.72
N GLY A 57 2.57 -9.56 12.22
CA GLY A 57 2.84 -9.30 10.79
C GLY A 57 1.58 -9.12 9.92
N PHE A 58 0.39 -9.13 10.51
CA PHE A 58 -0.88 -8.86 9.81
C PHE A 58 -1.88 -8.15 10.73
N ILE A 59 -2.95 -7.61 10.13
CA ILE A 59 -4.10 -7.09 10.87
C ILE A 59 -5.38 -7.29 10.05
N VAL A 60 -6.48 -7.60 10.73
CA VAL A 60 -7.81 -7.75 10.12
C VAL A 60 -8.64 -6.52 10.44
N ILE A 61 -9.13 -5.84 9.39
CA ILE A 61 -9.95 -4.65 9.50
C ILE A 61 -11.39 -4.99 9.11
N GLN A 62 -12.28 -5.01 10.10
CA GLN A 62 -13.69 -5.27 9.88
C GLN A 62 -14.40 -4.04 9.29
N GLY A 63 -15.41 -4.27 8.43
CA GLY A 63 -16.18 -3.19 7.82
C GLY A 63 -15.35 -2.30 6.88
N MET A 64 -14.27 -2.84 6.31
CA MET A 64 -13.45 -2.15 5.33
C MET A 64 -14.31 -1.76 4.12
N LEU A 65 -15.01 -2.75 3.54
CA LEU A 65 -15.97 -2.56 2.46
C LEU A 65 -17.40 -2.53 3.02
N THR A 66 -18.24 -1.72 2.39
CA THR A 66 -19.69 -1.71 2.62
C THR A 66 -20.36 -2.86 1.87
N PRO A 67 -21.59 -3.28 2.27
CA PRO A 67 -22.32 -4.31 1.54
C PRO A 67 -22.53 -3.99 0.05
N ASP A 68 -22.75 -2.71 -0.28
CA ASP A 68 -22.94 -2.26 -1.67
C ASP A 68 -21.65 -2.36 -2.48
N GLU A 69 -20.50 -2.04 -1.88
CA GLU A 69 -19.19 -2.23 -2.53
C GLU A 69 -18.90 -3.70 -2.77
N VAL A 70 -19.18 -4.58 -1.80
CA VAL A 70 -19.03 -6.03 -1.96
C VAL A 70 -19.95 -6.55 -3.06
N LYS A 71 -21.22 -6.09 -3.08
CA LYS A 71 -22.18 -6.43 -4.13
C LYS A 71 -21.68 -6.02 -5.52
N ALA A 72 -21.20 -4.78 -5.68
CA ALA A 72 -20.69 -4.30 -6.96
C ALA A 72 -19.44 -5.07 -7.44
N LEU A 73 -18.55 -5.46 -6.53
CA LEU A 73 -17.39 -6.29 -6.86
C LEU A 73 -17.82 -7.70 -7.32
N ASN A 74 -18.77 -8.32 -6.61
CA ASN A 74 -19.30 -9.64 -6.97
C ASN A 74 -20.07 -9.62 -8.30
N GLU A 75 -20.89 -8.61 -8.57
CA GLU A 75 -21.56 -8.44 -9.87
C GLU A 75 -20.54 -8.32 -11.02
N GLY A 76 -19.40 -7.66 -10.77
CA GLY A 76 -18.30 -7.60 -11.72
C GLY A 76 -17.67 -8.97 -12.00
N LEU A 77 -17.57 -9.84 -10.99
CA LEU A 77 -17.11 -11.23 -11.16
C LEU A 77 -18.12 -12.06 -11.95
N ASP A 78 -19.40 -11.99 -11.58
CA ASP A 78 -20.48 -12.76 -12.22
C ASP A 78 -20.60 -12.43 -13.72
N ALA A 79 -20.52 -11.13 -14.05
CA ALA A 79 -20.57 -10.66 -15.43
C ALA A 79 -19.34 -11.08 -16.27
N ASN A 80 -18.23 -11.46 -15.63
CA ASN A 80 -16.98 -11.88 -16.28
C ASN A 80 -16.59 -13.31 -15.90
N HIS A 81 -17.54 -14.17 -15.54
CA HIS A 81 -17.28 -15.55 -15.10
C HIS A 81 -16.54 -16.37 -16.15
N ASP A 82 -16.69 -16.04 -17.44
CA ASP A 82 -15.96 -16.61 -18.58
C ASP A 82 -14.45 -16.41 -18.49
N LYS A 83 -14.01 -15.39 -17.73
CA LYS A 83 -12.59 -15.01 -17.55
C LYS A 83 -11.95 -15.71 -16.37
N ARG A 84 -12.71 -16.54 -15.63
CA ARG A 84 -12.16 -17.35 -14.55
C ARG A 84 -11.21 -18.38 -15.13
N LEU A 85 -9.97 -18.33 -14.69
CA LEU A 85 -8.96 -19.32 -14.99
C LEU A 85 -8.69 -20.16 -13.76
N ASP A 86 -7.84 -21.13 -14.00
CA ASP A 86 -7.46 -22.20 -13.10
C ASP A 86 -6.05 -21.84 -12.61
N ASP A 87 -5.87 -21.61 -11.31
CA ASP A 87 -4.61 -21.07 -10.77
C ASP A 87 -3.43 -21.98 -11.14
N GLY A 88 -2.34 -21.39 -11.65
CA GLY A 88 -1.14 -22.12 -12.03
C GLY A 88 -0.26 -22.50 -10.83
N ASN A 89 -0.44 -21.85 -9.69
CA ASN A 89 0.30 -22.13 -8.46
C ASN A 89 -0.33 -23.32 -7.72
N ARG A 90 0.00 -24.54 -8.16
CA ARG A 90 -0.60 -25.82 -7.74
C ARG A 90 0.39 -26.75 -7.03
N GLY A 91 -0.11 -27.92 -6.65
CA GLY A 91 0.73 -29.00 -6.10
C GLY A 91 0.86 -28.90 -4.59
N ALA A 92 -0.21 -28.44 -3.95
CA ALA A 92 -0.33 -28.54 -2.52
C ALA A 92 -0.36 -30.03 -2.10
N SER A 93 0.25 -30.35 -0.97
CA SER A 93 0.39 -31.73 -0.50
C SER A 93 0.01 -31.89 0.96
N GLY A 94 -0.11 -33.14 1.43
CA GLY A 94 -0.54 -33.44 2.78
C GLY A 94 -1.95 -32.90 3.06
N ALA A 95 -2.10 -32.17 4.16
CA ALA A 95 -3.38 -31.58 4.56
C ALA A 95 -3.91 -30.49 3.61
N MET A 96 -3.07 -29.98 2.70
CA MET A 96 -3.46 -28.95 1.73
C MET A 96 -3.83 -29.53 0.36
N ALA A 97 -3.81 -30.86 0.19
CA ALA A 97 -4.22 -31.49 -1.06
C ALA A 97 -5.73 -31.31 -1.29
N GLY A 98 -6.12 -31.08 -2.55
CA GLY A 98 -7.52 -30.99 -2.96
C GLY A 98 -7.77 -31.72 -4.28
N ASP A 99 -9.03 -31.82 -4.64
CA ASP A 99 -9.52 -32.51 -5.83
C ASP A 99 -9.25 -31.71 -7.11
N HIS A 100 -9.19 -30.37 -6.98
CA HIS A 100 -9.08 -29.46 -8.11
C HIS A 100 -8.41 -28.13 -7.69
N PRO A 101 -7.89 -27.34 -8.63
CA PRO A 101 -7.20 -26.07 -8.32
C PRO A 101 -8.15 -24.97 -7.84
N ARG A 102 -7.55 -23.93 -7.26
CA ARG A 102 -8.21 -22.65 -7.03
C ARG A 102 -8.55 -21.97 -8.35
N GLY A 103 -9.64 -21.21 -8.35
CA GLY A 103 -9.93 -20.28 -9.43
C GLY A 103 -9.17 -18.98 -9.28
N LEU A 104 -8.90 -18.34 -10.41
CA LEU A 104 -8.14 -17.11 -10.52
C LEU A 104 -8.82 -16.16 -11.52
N TYR A 105 -9.05 -14.92 -11.11
CA TYR A 105 -9.33 -13.81 -12.02
C TYR A 105 -8.12 -12.87 -12.08
N THR A 106 -7.82 -12.38 -13.27
CA THR A 106 -6.79 -11.36 -13.51
C THR A 106 -7.32 -10.29 -14.47
N GLY A 107 -6.65 -9.15 -14.55
CA GLY A 107 -6.97 -8.12 -15.55
C GLY A 107 -8.26 -7.34 -15.30
N MET A 108 -8.85 -7.43 -14.10
CA MET A 108 -10.10 -6.74 -13.76
C MET A 108 -10.03 -5.22 -13.86
N LEU A 109 -8.83 -4.64 -13.76
CA LEU A 109 -8.63 -3.21 -13.98
C LEU A 109 -8.91 -2.78 -15.44
N THR A 110 -8.96 -3.72 -16.39
CA THR A 110 -9.16 -3.46 -17.83
C THR A 110 -10.37 -4.18 -18.41
N TRP A 111 -11.23 -4.79 -17.60
CA TRP A 111 -12.51 -5.32 -18.07
C TRP A 111 -13.40 -4.21 -18.64
N ASP A 112 -14.39 -4.61 -19.43
CA ASP A 112 -15.33 -3.67 -20.01
C ASP A 112 -16.11 -2.94 -18.91
N LYS A 113 -16.45 -1.68 -19.17
CA LYS A 113 -17.33 -0.93 -18.27
C LYS A 113 -18.72 -1.58 -18.25
N PRO A 114 -19.39 -1.65 -17.09
CA PRO A 114 -19.02 -1.02 -15.81
C PRO A 114 -18.09 -1.85 -14.93
N TRP A 115 -17.77 -3.09 -15.31
CA TRP A 115 -17.20 -4.11 -14.42
C TRP A 115 -15.78 -3.85 -13.93
N CYS A 116 -14.98 -3.05 -14.65
CA CYS A 116 -13.66 -2.64 -14.15
C CYS A 116 -13.71 -1.57 -13.04
N GLN A 117 -14.80 -0.81 -12.93
CA GLN A 117 -14.84 0.38 -12.08
C GLN A 117 -14.75 0.04 -10.59
N PRO A 118 -15.51 -0.94 -10.04
CA PRO A 118 -15.42 -1.29 -8.62
C PRO A 118 -14.00 -1.67 -8.18
N PHE A 119 -13.25 -2.39 -9.02
CA PHE A 119 -11.86 -2.77 -8.73
C PHE A 119 -10.89 -1.59 -8.80
N ARG A 120 -11.13 -0.61 -9.68
CA ARG A 120 -10.34 0.63 -9.74
C ARG A 120 -10.60 1.51 -8.53
N ASP A 121 -11.84 1.61 -8.09
CA ASP A 121 -12.22 2.38 -6.91
C ASP A 121 -11.56 1.79 -5.65
N LEU A 122 -11.44 0.46 -5.59
CA LEU A 122 -10.76 -0.26 -4.51
C LEU A 122 -9.28 0.14 -4.35
N LEU A 123 -8.56 0.42 -5.45
CA LEU A 123 -7.13 0.83 -5.41
C LEU A 123 -6.89 2.10 -4.60
N THR A 124 -7.90 2.96 -4.48
CA THR A 124 -7.82 4.25 -3.78
C THR A 124 -8.85 4.36 -2.65
N HIS A 125 -9.36 3.24 -2.17
CA HIS A 125 -10.40 3.20 -1.15
C HIS A 125 -9.96 3.95 0.12
N LYS A 126 -10.67 5.02 0.50
CA LYS A 126 -10.22 5.98 1.53
C LYS A 126 -9.83 5.34 2.86
N LYS A 127 -10.51 4.26 3.27
CA LYS A 127 -10.19 3.56 4.52
C LYS A 127 -8.84 2.84 4.51
N ILE A 128 -8.21 2.61 3.36
CA ILE A 128 -6.88 1.95 3.28
C ILE A 128 -5.73 2.92 3.49
N ILE A 129 -5.96 4.20 3.18
CA ILE A 129 -4.95 5.26 3.19
C ILE A 129 -4.17 5.33 4.53
N PRO A 130 -4.81 5.20 5.72
CA PRO A 130 -4.09 5.21 6.98
C PRO A 130 -3.04 4.11 7.13
N TYR A 131 -3.36 2.91 6.63
CA TYR A 131 -2.47 1.75 6.65
C TYR A 131 -1.33 1.93 5.65
N LEU A 132 -1.64 2.36 4.41
CA LEU A 132 -0.62 2.64 3.40
C LEU A 132 0.37 3.70 3.87
N ASN A 133 -0.13 4.80 4.45
CA ASN A 133 0.75 5.88 4.87
C ASN A 133 1.58 5.50 6.12
N THR A 134 1.02 4.69 7.04
CA THR A 134 1.76 4.24 8.22
C THR A 134 2.83 3.22 7.84
N LEU A 135 2.49 2.23 7.01
CA LEU A 135 3.37 1.10 6.69
C LEU A 135 4.33 1.41 5.54
N LEU A 136 3.92 2.11 4.49
CA LEU A 136 4.79 2.39 3.33
C LEU A 136 5.36 3.82 3.36
N GLY A 137 4.65 4.74 4.01
CA GLY A 137 4.92 6.18 3.94
C GLY A 137 4.25 6.83 2.74
N ARG A 138 4.81 7.96 2.28
CA ARG A 138 4.30 8.70 1.13
C ARG A 138 4.79 8.11 -0.18
N GLY A 139 3.95 8.16 -1.22
CA GLY A 139 4.32 7.76 -2.58
C GLY A 139 4.20 6.26 -2.86
N TRP A 140 3.30 5.56 -2.16
CA TRP A 140 2.99 4.16 -2.44
C TRP A 140 2.46 3.99 -3.87
N LYS A 141 2.76 2.83 -4.45
CA LYS A 141 2.32 2.41 -5.78
C LYS A 141 1.89 0.94 -5.71
N LEU A 142 1.12 0.52 -6.70
CA LEU A 142 0.82 -0.88 -6.91
C LEU A 142 2.09 -1.63 -7.35
N ASP A 143 2.38 -2.78 -6.74
CA ASP A 143 3.54 -3.62 -7.09
C ASP A 143 3.27 -4.46 -8.35
N HIS A 144 2.08 -5.04 -8.45
CA HIS A 144 1.62 -5.82 -9.60
C HIS A 144 0.09 -5.74 -9.74
N ASN A 145 -0.44 -6.14 -10.90
CA ASN A 145 -1.89 -6.14 -11.15
C ASN A 145 -2.64 -6.98 -10.10
N PRO A 146 -3.78 -6.50 -9.57
CA PRO A 146 -4.56 -7.28 -8.62
C PRO A 146 -5.08 -8.57 -9.28
N PHE A 147 -5.33 -9.56 -8.45
CA PHE A 147 -5.96 -10.81 -8.81
C PHE A 147 -6.92 -11.25 -7.71
N ILE A 148 -7.87 -12.11 -8.06
CA ILE A 148 -8.87 -12.64 -7.11
C ILE A 148 -8.81 -14.16 -7.16
N TYR A 149 -8.71 -14.75 -5.98
CA TYR A 149 -8.87 -16.19 -5.82
C TYR A 149 -10.33 -16.53 -5.54
N THR A 150 -10.80 -17.61 -6.14
CA THR A 150 -12.09 -18.23 -5.80
C THR A 150 -11.86 -19.68 -5.43
N ALA A 151 -12.54 -20.16 -4.39
CA ALA A 151 -12.50 -21.54 -3.98
C ALA A 151 -13.92 -22.10 -3.92
N SER A 152 -14.04 -23.37 -4.28
CA SER A 152 -15.21 -24.20 -4.00
C SER A 152 -14.79 -25.39 -3.13
N LYS A 153 -15.74 -26.13 -2.58
CA LYS A 153 -15.45 -27.36 -1.82
C LYS A 153 -14.57 -28.31 -2.65
N GLY A 154 -13.48 -28.81 -2.04
CA GLY A 154 -12.52 -29.68 -2.71
C GLY A 154 -11.36 -28.93 -3.38
N THR A 155 -11.33 -27.60 -3.32
CA THR A 155 -10.21 -26.80 -3.82
C THR A 155 -8.92 -27.10 -3.06
N GLU A 156 -7.81 -27.31 -3.77
CA GLU A 156 -6.50 -27.48 -3.15
C GLU A 156 -6.04 -26.18 -2.44
N GLY A 157 -5.28 -26.36 -1.36
CA GLY A 157 -4.67 -25.26 -0.63
C GLY A 157 -3.43 -24.69 -1.32
N LEU A 158 -2.55 -24.10 -0.52
CA LEU A 158 -1.24 -23.66 -0.97
C LEU A 158 -0.17 -23.97 0.05
N ASN A 159 1.03 -24.26 -0.44
CA ASN A 159 2.19 -24.45 0.41
C ASN A 159 2.56 -23.13 1.10
N LEU A 160 3.09 -23.22 2.33
CA LEU A 160 3.58 -22.06 3.05
C LEU A 160 4.67 -21.37 2.23
N HIS A 161 4.44 -20.11 1.92
CA HIS A 161 5.35 -19.28 1.13
C HIS A 161 5.29 -17.86 1.68
N GLY A 162 6.37 -17.14 1.44
CA GLY A 162 6.50 -15.77 1.89
C GLY A 162 7.85 -15.22 1.48
N HIS A 163 7.95 -13.90 1.54
CA HIS A 163 9.20 -13.21 1.29
C HIS A 163 9.83 -12.84 2.64
N GLY A 164 10.24 -13.87 3.38
CA GLY A 164 10.96 -13.73 4.64
C GLY A 164 12.45 -13.44 4.40
N MET A 165 13.05 -12.64 5.28
CA MET A 165 14.41 -12.08 5.16
C MET A 165 15.52 -13.13 5.32
N VAL A 166 15.66 -14.08 4.40
CA VAL A 166 16.93 -14.85 4.30
C VAL A 166 18.04 -13.93 3.77
N ASN A 167 17.68 -12.97 2.91
CA ASN A 167 18.55 -11.88 2.44
C ASN A 167 17.78 -10.55 2.50
N LEU A 168 18.48 -9.44 2.77
CA LEU A 168 17.87 -8.10 2.76
C LEU A 168 17.30 -7.80 1.36
N SER A 169 15.97 -7.66 1.26
CA SER A 169 15.29 -7.23 0.04
C SER A 169 14.79 -5.81 0.23
N GLY A 170 15.34 -4.85 -0.53
CA GLY A 170 14.93 -3.44 -0.44
C GLY A 170 13.44 -3.20 -0.75
N SER A 171 12.80 -4.09 -1.49
CA SER A 171 11.36 -4.06 -1.77
C SER A 171 10.49 -4.86 -0.80
N ARG A 172 11.07 -5.69 0.09
CA ARG A 172 10.33 -6.66 0.92
C ARG A 172 11.01 -6.77 2.28
N PHE A 173 10.69 -5.84 3.17
CA PHE A 173 11.24 -5.74 4.51
C PHE A 173 10.17 -5.27 5.49
N TYR A 174 10.45 -5.46 6.78
CA TYR A 174 9.81 -4.75 7.89
C TYR A 174 10.91 -4.09 8.74
N ALA A 175 10.69 -2.85 9.17
CA ALA A 175 11.59 -2.10 10.02
C ALA A 175 10.81 -1.18 10.97
N TYR A 176 11.27 -1.09 12.21
CA TYR A 176 10.79 -0.13 13.19
C TYR A 176 11.97 0.72 13.67
N GLN A 177 12.03 1.99 13.27
CA GLN A 177 13.13 2.89 13.63
C GLN A 177 12.60 4.28 13.95
N ASN A 178 13.11 4.90 15.02
CA ASN A 178 12.75 6.26 15.44
C ASN A 178 11.22 6.47 15.56
N GLY A 179 10.53 5.49 16.14
CA GLY A 179 9.08 5.53 16.34
C GLY A 179 8.25 5.39 15.05
N ARG A 180 8.86 4.92 13.94
CA ARG A 180 8.18 4.76 12.66
C ARG A 180 8.28 3.31 12.18
N MET A 181 7.11 2.71 11.94
CA MET A 181 6.97 1.45 11.20
C MET A 181 7.21 1.70 9.72
N ARG A 182 7.92 0.77 9.05
CA ARG A 182 8.05 0.72 7.60
C ARG A 182 8.07 -0.71 7.07
N CYS A 183 7.34 -0.90 5.99
CA CYS A 183 7.33 -2.09 5.17
C CYS A 183 7.82 -1.73 3.76
N GLY A 184 8.53 -2.66 3.12
CA GLY A 184 8.87 -2.54 1.70
C GLY A 184 7.70 -2.90 0.77
N LEU A 185 6.87 -3.84 1.21
CA LEU A 185 5.68 -4.33 0.52
C LEU A 185 4.65 -4.74 1.57
N ILE A 186 3.38 -4.50 1.28
CA ILE A 186 2.27 -5.07 2.03
C ILE A 186 1.29 -5.72 1.05
N ASN A 187 0.61 -6.77 1.50
CA ASN A 187 -0.51 -7.35 0.77
C ASN A 187 -1.81 -6.87 1.40
N CYS A 188 -2.70 -6.32 0.58
CA CYS A 188 -4.04 -5.91 0.99
C CYS A 188 -5.05 -6.90 0.42
N GLN A 189 -5.62 -7.73 1.29
CA GLN A 189 -6.60 -8.75 0.91
C GLN A 189 -8.00 -8.29 1.35
N TYR A 190 -8.93 -8.32 0.41
CA TYR A 190 -10.33 -7.97 0.65
C TYR A 190 -11.17 -9.23 0.49
N GLN A 191 -11.97 -9.53 1.50
CA GLN A 191 -12.90 -10.65 1.45
C GLN A 191 -14.19 -10.18 0.77
N LEU A 192 -14.60 -10.89 -0.28
CA LEU A 192 -15.81 -10.60 -1.06
C LEU A 192 -16.97 -11.56 -0.74
N ALA A 193 -16.70 -12.54 0.13
CA ALA A 193 -17.66 -13.46 0.70
C ALA A 193 -17.31 -13.69 2.17
N ASP A 194 -18.24 -14.25 2.93
CA ASP A 194 -17.97 -14.66 4.30
C ASP A 194 -16.91 -15.77 4.31
N VAL A 195 -16.03 -15.71 5.31
CA VAL A 195 -14.98 -16.72 5.55
C VAL A 195 -15.21 -17.31 6.93
N ASN A 196 -15.80 -18.50 6.98
CA ASN A 196 -16.14 -19.20 8.21
C ASN A 196 -15.12 -20.31 8.51
N PRO A 197 -15.10 -20.81 9.77
CA PRO A 197 -14.32 -21.99 10.09
C PRO A 197 -14.67 -23.17 9.17
N GLY A 198 -13.68 -23.68 8.44
CA GLY A 198 -13.83 -24.80 7.50
C GLY A 198 -14.03 -24.42 6.02
N ASP A 199 -14.10 -23.12 5.69
CA ASP A 199 -14.19 -22.66 4.29
C ASP A 199 -12.84 -22.69 3.55
N GLY A 200 -11.75 -23.00 4.27
CA GLY A 200 -10.40 -23.19 3.77
C GLY A 200 -9.53 -23.91 4.78
#